data_AF-A0A1D5PVS3-F1
#
_entry.id   AF-A0A1D5PVS3-F1
#
_cell.length_a   1.000
_cell.length_b   1.000
_cell.length_c   1.000
_cell.angle_alpha   90.00
_cell.angle_beta   90.00
_cell.angle_gamma   90.00
#
_symmetry.space_group_name_H-M   'P 1'
#
loop_
_entity.id
_entity.type
_entity.pdbx_description
1 polymer ?
#
loop_
_entity_poly.entity_id
_entity_poly.type
_entity_poly.pdbx_seq_one_letter_code
_entity_poly.pdbx_strand_id
1 'polypeptide(L)' 'MAAGSAQAGGSVVSSPPPPPPPPQGLGGWLRAAYRFATDRNDFRRNLLVNVGLFAAGVWVARNLADIDLMAPQPVA' A
#
# COMPACT_ATOMS: atom_id res chain seq x y z
N MET A 1 22.78 12.21 63.48
CA MET A 1 23.54 10.95 63.26
C MET A 1 22.55 9.96 62.65
N ALA A 2 22.59 9.77 61.33
CA ALA A 2 23.15 8.59 60.63
C ALA A 2 22.19 7.38 60.70
N ALA A 3 21.86 6.60 59.66
CA ALA A 3 22.46 6.41 58.35
C ALA A 3 21.39 5.87 57.36
N GLY A 4 21.65 6.03 56.07
CA GLY A 4 20.82 5.47 54.99
C GLY A 4 20.96 3.96 54.80
N SER A 5 20.05 3.39 54.04
CA SER A 5 20.21 2.13 53.32
C SER A 5 19.42 2.24 52.01
N ALA A 6 20.11 2.61 50.93
CA ALA A 6 20.77 1.70 50.00
C ALA A 6 19.76 0.90 49.17
N GLN A 7 19.47 1.49 48.02
CA GLN A 7 18.69 0.95 46.90
C GLN A 7 19.33 -0.37 46.43
N ALA A 8 18.65 -1.50 46.65
CA ALA A 8 19.07 -2.79 46.11
C ALA A 8 18.70 -2.83 44.62
N GLY A 9 19.69 -2.53 43.78
CA GLY A 9 19.61 -2.61 42.33
C GLY A 9 19.36 -4.04 41.86
N GLY A 10 18.11 -4.33 41.51
CA GLY A 10 17.81 -5.37 40.53
C GLY A 10 18.11 -4.81 39.15
N SER A 11 19.25 -5.20 38.57
CA SER A 11 19.57 -4.89 37.18
C SER A 11 18.55 -5.58 36.27
N VAL A 12 17.52 -4.85 35.88
CA VAL A 12 16.65 -5.23 34.76
C VAL A 12 17.55 -5.16 33.54
N VAL A 13 18.07 -6.30 33.09
CA VAL A 13 18.74 -6.38 31.80
C VAL A 13 17.65 -6.21 30.76
N SER A 14 17.43 -4.96 30.34
CA SER A 14 16.59 -4.62 29.20
C SER A 14 17.12 -5.40 28.00
N SER A 15 16.36 -6.36 27.50
CA SER A 15 16.70 -6.97 26.21
C SER A 15 16.72 -5.84 25.17
N PRO A 16 17.76 -5.74 24.32
CA PRO A 16 17.79 -4.72 23.30
C PRO A 16 16.55 -4.87 22.41
N PRO A 17 15.88 -3.76 22.04
CA PRO A 17 14.75 -3.83 21.11
C PRO A 17 15.19 -4.52 19.82
N PRO A 18 14.31 -5.33 19.19
CA PRO A 18 14.65 -5.98 17.93
C PRO A 18 15.11 -4.92 16.92
N PRO A 19 16.10 -5.24 16.08
CA PRO A 19 16.59 -4.29 15.09
C PRO A 19 15.43 -3.82 14.19
N PRO A 20 15.42 -2.55 13.78
CA PRO A 20 14.38 -2.04 12.89
C PRO A 20 14.36 -2.89 11.61
N PRO A 21 13.17 -3.19 11.07
CA PRO A 21 13.06 -3.97 9.86
C PRO A 21 13.90 -3.32 8.76
N PRO A 22 14.62 -4.11 7.94
CA PRO A 22 15.45 -3.56 6.88
C PRO A 22 14.60 -2.68 5.96
N PRO A 23 15.15 -1.57 5.44
CA PRO A 23 14.43 -0.67 4.54
C PRO A 23 13.87 -1.50 3.39
N GLN A 24 12.55 -1.46 3.20
CA GLN A 24 11.90 -2.22 2.15
C GLN A 24 12.26 -1.58 0.80
N GLY A 25 13.32 -2.09 0.17
CA GLY A 25 13.66 -1.73 -1.21
C GLY A 25 12.59 -2.21 -2.19
N LEU A 26 12.84 -2.04 -3.49
CA LEU A 26 11.92 -2.45 -4.57
C LEU A 26 11.38 -3.88 -4.41
N GLY A 27 12.21 -4.83 -3.96
CA GLY A 27 11.78 -6.21 -3.69
C GLY A 27 10.79 -6.35 -2.53
N GLY A 28 10.91 -5.51 -1.49
CA GLY A 28 9.94 -5.44 -0.38
C GLY A 28 8.63 -4.81 -0.81
N TRP A 29 8.69 -3.77 -1.64
CA TRP A 29 7.51 -3.15 -2.25
C TRP A 29 6.77 -4.13 -3.18
N LEU A 30 7.49 -4.84 -4.05
CA LEU A 30 6.90 -5.83 -4.95
C LEU A 30 6.27 -7.00 -4.20
N ARG A 31 6.93 -7.46 -3.13
CA ARG A 31 6.39 -8.48 -2.23
C ARG A 31 5.15 -7.99 -1.50
N ALA A 32 5.10 -6.72 -1.07
CA ALA A 32 3.92 -6.13 -0.45
C ALA A 32 2.76 -5.98 -1.45
N ALA A 33 3.03 -5.55 -2.68
CA ALA A 33 2.03 -5.47 -3.74
C ALA A 33 1.48 -6.86 -4.12
N TYR A 34 2.37 -7.85 -4.26
CA TYR A 34 1.98 -9.24 -4.50
C TYR A 34 1.16 -9.80 -3.33
N ARG A 35 1.60 -9.57 -2.09
CA ARG A 35 0.85 -9.97 -0.90
C ARG A 35 -0.49 -9.26 -0.79
N PHE A 36 -0.58 -8.00 -1.20
CA PHE A 36 -1.83 -7.23 -1.24
C PHE A 36 -2.80 -7.75 -2.30
N ALA A 37 -2.30 -8.11 -3.49
CA ALA A 37 -3.10 -8.67 -4.57
C ALA A 37 -3.54 -10.13 -4.30
N THR A 38 -2.70 -10.91 -3.62
CA THR A 38 -2.98 -12.29 -3.20
C THR A 38 -3.72 -12.38 -1.86
N ASP A 39 -3.86 -11.26 -1.14
CA ASP A 39 -4.64 -11.14 0.08
C ASP A 39 -6.10 -11.50 -0.24
N ARG A 40 -6.56 -12.66 0.27
CA ARG A 40 -7.87 -13.26 -0.05
C ARG A 40 -9.06 -12.50 0.55
N ASN A 41 -8.90 -11.26 0.99
CA ASN A 41 -10.04 -10.50 1.46
C ASN A 41 -10.95 -10.16 0.28
N ASP A 42 -12.17 -10.69 0.26
CA ASP A 42 -13.14 -10.48 -0.82
C ASP A 42 -13.35 -8.99 -1.09
N PHE A 43 -13.27 -8.14 -0.05
CA PHE A 43 -13.30 -6.69 -0.19
C PHE A 43 -12.17 -6.13 -1.07
N ARG A 44 -10.92 -6.59 -0.90
CA ARG A 44 -9.77 -6.08 -1.67
C ARG A 44 -9.81 -6.51 -3.12
N ARG A 45 -10.19 -7.77 -3.37
CA ARG A 45 -10.37 -8.27 -4.73
C ARG A 45 -11.52 -7.56 -5.43
N ASN A 46 -12.66 -7.40 -4.75
CA ASN A 46 -13.82 -6.71 -5.29
C ASN A 46 -13.53 -5.23 -5.53
N LEU A 47 -12.77 -4.57 -4.64
CA LEU A 47 -12.33 -3.20 -4.82
C LEU A 47 -11.37 -3.05 -6.01
N LEU A 48 -10.35 -3.92 -6.13
CA LEU A 48 -9.43 -3.91 -7.28
C LEU A 48 -10.17 -4.13 -8.60
N VAL A 49 -11.14 -5.06 -8.62
CA VAL A 49 -11.95 -5.35 -9.80
C VAL A 49 -12.83 -4.17 -10.15
N ASN A 50 -13.56 -3.58 -9.20
CA ASN A 50 -14.43 -2.44 -9.46
C ASN A 50 -13.64 -1.21 -9.94
N VAL A 51 -12.48 -0.92 -9.33
CA VAL A 51 -11.62 0.18 -9.75
C VAL A 51 -11.03 -0.09 -11.14
N GLY A 52 -10.56 -1.31 -11.40
CA GLY A 52 -10.04 -1.69 -12.71
C GLY A 52 -11.11 -1.63 -13.81
N LEU A 53 -12.31 -2.14 -13.53
CA LEU A 53 -13.44 -2.10 -14.45
C LEU A 53 -13.89 -0.67 -14.73
N PHE A 54 -13.92 0.18 -13.71
CA PHE A 54 -14.23 1.60 -13.86
C PHE A 54 -13.20 2.30 -14.75
N ALA A 55 -11.91 2.13 -14.48
CA ALA A 55 -10.84 2.75 -15.27
C ALA A 55 -10.83 2.26 -16.72
N ALA A 56 -11.01 0.95 -16.94
CA ALA A 56 -11.14 0.38 -18.28
C ALA A 56 -12.37 0.95 -19.01
N GLY A 57 -13.52 1.05 -18.34
CA GLY A 57 -14.73 1.64 -18.91
C GLY A 57 -14.54 3.11 -19.32
N VAL A 58 -13.90 3.93 -18.48
CA VAL A 58 -13.57 5.32 -18.80
C VAL A 58 -12.62 5.41 -19.99
N TRP A 59 -11.59 4.56 -20.02
CA TRP A 59 -10.64 4.51 -21.13
C TRP A 59 -11.34 4.10 -22.43
N VAL A 60 -12.16 3.05 -22.40
CA VAL A 60 -12.93 2.57 -23.56
C VAL A 60 -13.87 3.67 -24.06
N ALA A 61 -14.61 4.34 -23.16
CA ALA A 61 -15.50 5.44 -23.53
C ALA A 61 -14.75 6.60 -24.18
N ARG A 62 -13.55 6.93 -23.69
CA ARG A 62 -12.70 7.98 -24.27
C ARG A 62 -12.19 7.60 -25.66
N ASN A 63 -11.70 6.38 -25.83
CA ASN A 63 -11.16 5.91 -27.11
C ASN A 63 -12.27 5.67 -28.15
N LEU A 64 -13.45 5.21 -27.73
CA LEU A 64 -14.62 5.11 -28.60
C LEU A 64 -15.12 6.50 -29.01
N ALA A 65 -15.19 7.46 -28.08
CA ALA A 65 -15.54 8.83 -28.43
C ALA A 65 -14.54 9.44 -29.41
N ASP A 66 -13.24 9.20 -29.24
CA ASP A 66 -12.22 9.69 -30.16
C ASP A 66 -12.27 9.01 -31.55
N ILE A 67 -12.58 7.70 -31.63
CA ILE A 67 -12.74 6.97 -32.91
C ILE A 67 -14.06 7.33 -33.61
N ASP A 68 -15.13 7.55 -32.85
CA ASP A 68 -16.47 7.90 -33.38
C ASP A 68 -16.57 9.40 -33.72
N LEU A 69 -15.66 10.23 -33.21
CA LEU A 69 -15.45 11.63 -33.62
C LEU A 69 -14.53 11.74 -34.86
N MET A 70 -14.61 10.77 -35.78
CA MET A 70 -14.25 10.95 -37.20
C MET A 70 -15.39 11.61 -38.00
N ALA A 71 -16.39 12.20 -37.32
CA ALA A 71 -17.32 13.13 -37.96
C ALA A 71 -16.50 14.27 -38.60
N PRO A 72 -16.61 14.49 -39.93
CA PRO A 72 -15.92 15.59 -40.58
C PRO A 72 -16.22 16.88 -39.83
N GLN A 73 -15.17 17.61 -39.42
CA GLN A 73 -15.33 18.95 -38.87
C GLN A 73 -16.23 19.73 -39.84
N PRO A 74 -17.36 20.31 -39.38
CA PRO A 74 -18.23 21.05 -40.28
C PRO A 74 -17.42 22.20 -40.88
N VAL A 75 -17.20 22.13 -42.18
CA VAL A 75 -16.62 23.23 -42.95
C VAL A 75 -17.64 24.36 -42.94
N ALA A 76 -17.29 25.47 -42.30
CA ALA A 76 -18.04 26.72 -42.33
C ALA A 76 -17.91 27.40 -43.72
#